data_AF-A0A7Y0YRV9-F1
#
_entry.id   AF-A0A7Y0YRV9-F1
#
_cell.length_a   1.000
_cell.length_b   1.000
_cell.length_c   1.000
_cell.angle_alpha   90.00
_cell.angle_beta   90.00
_cell.angle_gamma   90.00
#
_symmetry.space_group_name_H-M   'P 1'
#
loop_
_entity.id
_entity.type
_entity.pdbx_description
1 polymer ?
#
loop_
_entity_poly.entity_id
_entity_poly.type
_entity_poly.pdbx_seq_one_letter_code
_entity_poly.pdbx_strand_id
1 'polypeptide(L)' 'MDKEIFQKCFDLAERGNYESRFIFTYYDENTKRSLIRNLAIILGKDKLVGLTGEQKVIFVQSEDPDKMRRMLLL' A
#
# COMPACT_ATOMS: atom_id res chain seq x y z
N MET A 1 8.07 -2.49 -11.42
CA MET A 1 8.16 -2.63 -9.95
C MET A 1 8.74 -3.99 -9.65
N ASP A 2 9.81 -4.04 -8.86
CA ASP A 2 10.48 -5.30 -8.53
C ASP A 2 9.70 -6.03 -7.42
N LYS A 3 9.33 -7.28 -7.69
CA LYS A 3 8.57 -8.12 -6.75
C LYS A 3 9.37 -8.44 -5.50
N GLU A 4 10.68 -8.66 -5.64
CA GLU A 4 11.54 -9.10 -4.54
C GLU A 4 11.77 -7.97 -3.54
N ILE A 5 11.91 -6.73 -4.03
CA ILE A 5 12.03 -5.54 -3.18
C ILE A 5 10.76 -5.35 -2.34
N PHE A 6 9.58 -5.44 -2.95
CA PHE A 6 8.33 -5.27 -2.21
C PHE A 6 8.14 -6.31 -1.12
N GLN A 7 8.42 -7.59 -1.41
CA GLN A 7 8.32 -8.65 -0.40
C GLN A 7 9.24 -8.39 0.79
N LYS A 8 10.51 -8.02 0.54
CA LYS A 8 11.45 -7.65 1.61
C LYS A 8 10.97 -6.45 2.42
N CYS A 9 10.39 -5.44 1.79
CA CYS A 9 9.83 -4.29 2.50
C CYS A 9 8.68 -4.68 3.43
N PHE A 10 7.75 -5.53 2.96
CA PHE A 10 6.63 -6.01 3.79
C PHE A 10 7.12 -6.91 4.93
N ASP A 11 8.09 -7.78 4.69
CA ASP A 11 8.69 -8.63 5.73
C ASP A 11 9.39 -7.79 6.80
N LEU A 12 10.09 -6.71 6.40
CA LEU A 12 10.69 -5.76 7.34
C LEU A 12 9.65 -5.01 8.15
N ALA A 13 8.54 -4.60 7.54
CA ALA A 13 7.44 -3.93 8.22
C ALA A 13 6.73 -4.84 9.24
N GLU A 14 6.61 -6.14 8.97
CA GLU A 14 6.05 -7.11 9.92
C GLU A 14 7.00 -7.41 11.09
N ARG A 15 8.32 -7.33 10.88
CA ARG A 15 9.35 -7.62 11.89
C ARG A 15 9.76 -6.40 12.73
N GLY A 16 9.50 -5.19 12.23
CA GLY A 16 9.88 -3.95 12.89
C GLY A 16 8.97 -3.62 14.08
N ASN A 17 9.55 -3.06 15.15
CA ASN A 17 8.80 -2.49 16.28
C ASN A 17 8.06 -1.17 15.93
N TYR A 18 7.96 -0.82 14.65
CA TYR A 18 7.34 0.42 14.18
C TYR A 18 6.10 0.08 13.37
N GLU A 19 4.99 0.75 13.67
CA GLU A 19 3.77 0.69 12.85
C GLU A 19 4.03 1.32 11.48
N SER A 20 4.50 0.50 10.55
CA SER A 20 4.84 0.93 9.19
C SER A 20 3.60 0.85 8.31
N ARG A 21 3.22 1.97 7.68
CA ARG A 21 2.15 2.03 6.69
C ARG A 21 2.72 2.23 5.28
N PHE A 22 2.19 1.47 4.32
CA PHE A 22 2.49 1.61 2.90
C PHE A 22 1.42 2.45 2.22
N ILE A 23 1.80 3.63 1.74
CA ILE A 23 0.90 4.55 1.04
C ILE A 23 1.21 4.48 -0.45
N PHE A 24 0.24 4.04 -1.24
CA PHE A 24 0.30 4.00 -2.69
C PHE A 24 -0.56 5.12 -3.26
N THR A 25 0.08 6.07 -3.92
CA THR A 25 -0.63 7.12 -4.63
C THR A 25 -0.97 6.67 -6.05
N TYR A 26 -2.15 7.05 -6.54
CA TYR A 26 -2.59 6.76 -7.91
C TYR A 26 -3.25 7.97 -8.56
N TYR A 27 -3.09 8.11 -9.88
CA TYR A 27 -3.68 9.21 -10.63
C TYR A 27 -5.16 8.94 -10.95
N ASP A 28 -5.42 7.81 -11.61
CA ASP A 28 -6.73 7.37 -12.05
C ASP A 28 -7.06 5.94 -11.55
N GLU A 29 -8.32 5.53 -11.72
CA GLU A 29 -8.79 4.22 -11.25
C GLU A 29 -8.20 3.03 -12.04
N ASN A 30 -7.78 3.20 -13.29
CA ASN A 30 -7.09 2.14 -14.03
C ASN A 30 -5.68 1.89 -13.45
N THR A 31 -4.98 2.97 -13.11
CA THR A 31 -3.70 2.92 -12.39
C THR A 31 -3.86 2.24 -11.04
N LYS A 32 -4.89 2.62 -10.27
CA LYS A 32 -5.22 1.97 -8.99
C LYS A 32 -5.50 0.47 -9.13
N ARG A 33 -6.34 0.07 -10.09
CA ARG A 33 -6.64 -1.35 -10.35
C ARG A 33 -5.38 -2.13 -10.71
N SER A 34 -4.47 -1.53 -11.48
CA SER A 34 -3.20 -2.14 -11.86
C SER A 34 -2.27 -2.32 -10.65
N LEU A 35 -2.20 -1.32 -9.76
CA LEU A 35 -1.48 -1.42 -8.48
C LEU A 35 -2.04 -2.55 -7.61
N ILE A 36 -3.36 -2.59 -7.40
CA ILE A 36 -4.01 -3.63 -6.61
C ILE A 36 -3.73 -5.02 -7.20
N ARG A 37 -3.83 -5.17 -8.52
CA ARG A 37 -3.53 -6.44 -9.20
C ARG A 37 -2.10 -6.88 -8.97
N ASN A 38 -1.14 -5.97 -9.13
CA ASN A 38 0.28 -6.28 -8.94
C ASN A 38 0.58 -6.66 -7.49
N LEU A 39 0.04 -5.91 -6.52
CA LEU A 39 0.21 -6.21 -5.10
C LEU A 39 -0.43 -7.55 -4.72
N ALA A 40 -1.60 -7.87 -5.27
CA ALA A 40 -2.24 -9.17 -5.05
C ALA A 40 -1.40 -10.34 -5.62
N ILE A 41 -0.69 -10.15 -6.73
CA ILE A 41 0.24 -11.15 -7.30
C ILE A 41 1.48 -11.30 -6.42
N ILE A 42 1.95 -10.22 -5.80
CA ILE A 42 3.18 -10.20 -4.99
C ILE A 42 2.93 -10.77 -3.58
N LEU A 43 1.82 -10.39 -2.95
CA LEU A 43 1.51 -10.67 -1.54
C LEU A 43 0.48 -11.78 -1.33
N GLY A 44 -0.35 -12.06 -2.34
CA GLY A 44 -1.58 -12.83 -2.20
C GLY A 44 -2.78 -11.92 -1.90
N LYS A 45 -3.96 -12.32 -2.40
CA LYS A 45 -5.21 -11.54 -2.26
C LYS A 45 -5.63 -11.39 -0.80
N ASP A 46 -5.64 -12.48 -0.03
CA ASP A 46 -6.13 -12.47 1.35
C ASP A 46 -5.23 -11.62 2.26
N LYS A 47 -3.91 -11.73 2.08
CA LYS A 47 -2.94 -10.88 2.79
C LYS A 47 -3.14 -9.40 2.46
N LEU A 48 -3.33 -9.06 1.19
CA LEU A 48 -3.60 -7.68 0.79
C LEU A 48 -4.89 -7.14 1.42
N VAL A 49 -5.96 -7.95 1.49
CA VAL A 49 -7.23 -7.55 2.13
C VAL A 49 -7.05 -7.32 3.64
N GLY A 50 -6.32 -8.19 4.34
CA GLY A 50 -6.01 -8.00 5.75
C GLY A 50 -5.24 -6.71 6.01
N LEU A 51 -4.19 -6.47 5.22
CA LEU A 51 -3.35 -5.27 5.34
C LEU A 51 -4.11 -3.97 5.03
N THR A 52 -5.06 -3.99 4.11
CA THR A 52 -5.91 -2.81 3.85
C THR A 52 -6.95 -2.60 4.96
N GLY A 53 -7.51 -3.68 5.51
CA GLY A 53 -8.43 -3.62 6.65
C GLY A 53 -7.77 -3.05 7.92
N GLU A 54 -6.52 -3.42 8.17
CA GLU A 54 -5.69 -2.90 9.26
C GLU A 54 -5.10 -1.50 8.97
N GLN A 55 -5.39 -0.91 7.81
CA GLN A 55 -4.81 0.37 7.35
C GLN A 55 -3.27 0.37 7.25
N LYS A 56 -2.64 -0.80 7.12
CA LYS A 56 -1.20 -0.93 6.84
C LYS A 56 -0.87 -0.71 5.37
N VAL A 57 -1.84 -0.93 4.47
CA VAL A 57 -1.73 -0.59 3.04
C VAL A 57 -2.87 0.33 2.66
N ILE A 58 -2.54 1.50 2.12
CA ILE A 58 -3.52 2.55 1.83
C ILE A 58 -3.32 3.08 0.42
N PHE A 59 -4.43 3.28 -0.29
CA PHE A 59 -4.45 3.83 -1.64
C PHE A 59 -5.03 5.25 -1.60
N VAL A 60 -4.28 6.21 -2.12
CA VAL A 60 -4.65 7.63 -2.10
C VAL A 60 -4.61 8.18 -3.52
N GLN A 61 -5.62 8.95 -3.91
CA GLN A 61 -5.59 9.62 -5.20
C GLN A 61 -4.64 10.82 -5.13
N SER A 62 -3.73 10.95 -6.09
CA SER A 62 -2.66 11.96 -6.07
C SER A 62 -3.16 13.39 -6.25
N GLU A 63 -4.34 13.58 -6.85
CA GLU A 63 -4.95 14.90 -7.04
C GLU A 63 -5.74 15.40 -5.82
N ASP A 64 -5.76 14.65 -4.71
CA ASP A 64 -6.40 15.05 -3.46
C ASP A 64 -5.32 15.39 -2.40
N PRO A 65 -4.76 16.62 -2.42
CA PRO A 65 -3.70 17.04 -1.51
C PRO A 65 -4.15 17.06 -0.06
N ASP A 66 -5.43 17.33 0.21
CA ASP A 66 -5.98 17.30 1.57
C ASP A 66 -6.00 15.89 2.14
N LYS A 67 -6.37 14.89 1.32
CA LYS A 67 -6.32 13.49 1.71
C LYS A 67 -4.88 13.02 1.86
N MET A 68 -3.97 13.36 0.96
CA MET A 68 -2.54 13.04 1.15
C MET A 68 -1.99 13.63 2.44
N ARG A 69 -2.32 14.89 2.75
CA ARG A 69 -1.90 15.56 3.98
C ARG A 69 -2.46 14.88 5.23
N ARG A 70 -3.73 14.48 5.23
CA ARG A 70 -4.33 13.70 6.34
C ARG A 70 -3.63 12.35 6.54
N MET A 71 -3.32 11.63 5.45
CA MET A 71 -2.72 10.29 5.55
C MET A 71 -1.24 10.29 5.97
N LEU A 72 -0.52 11.40 5.75
CA LEU A 72 0.90 11.54 6.11
C LEU A 72 1.13 12.13 7.51
N LEU A 73 0.13 12.79 8.10
CA LEU A 73 0.22 13.46 9.41
C LEU A 73 -0.40 12.65 10.56
N LEU A 74 -1.00 11.49 10.27
CA LEU A 74 -1.56 10.52 11.21
C LEU A 74 -0.62 9.33 11.38
#